data_AF-F8NXZ0-F1
#
_entry.id   AF-F8NXZ0-F1
#
_cell.length_a   1.000
_cell.length_b   1.000
_cell.length_c   1.000
_cell.angle_alpha   90.00
_cell.angle_beta   90.00
_cell.angle_gamma   90.00
#
_symmetry.space_group_name_H-M   'P 1'
#
loop_
_entity.id
_entity.type
_entity.pdbx_description
1 polymer ?
#
loop_
_entity_poly.entity_id
_entity_poly.type
_entity_poly.pdbx_seq_one_letter_code
_entity_poly.pdbx_strand_id
1 'polypeptide(L)'
;MSSTIPLVYNHAGQQIHRDNITGPLADWSQGQLISTERQSLLNAIKKSIGRQVCETKSEMKGKDANMTLEAVLDDFSVTRSNAEYPHDFLVMDKSSGNTVTRMYGLLSATSKEDLVRSYANIVLELYRLPVPHKIGSISPGSTPNALEVIPKLGKRSDLGAPRVFETLEQYLKYLFSVKRRAFTLTKHDAIGEKDDTGSVFSAQSTISELGIHIRKLLLSYDSPCLRRFVLMHDHLDETNILTDDHGRITSILGWGSHSIQPAILAAEYPSWLSYSGVNDPQFAPTSKWWIEGAEESARLRRLFEEIVKERDPEYHQALTQGSVIRAAVGWLMDIRDDPACSRMRGWTQKTFGPSSSKPPVLDDSQCHIS
;
A
#
# COMPACT_ATOMS: atom_id res chain seq x y z
N MET A 1 44.77 11.68 -3.87
CA MET A 1 43.31 11.64 -4.16
C MET A 1 43.14 10.81 -5.42
N SER A 2 42.69 9.57 -5.28
CA SER A 2 42.56 8.63 -6.39
C SER A 2 41.25 8.88 -7.12
N SER A 3 41.32 9.17 -8.42
CA SER A 3 40.17 9.30 -9.31
C SER A 3 39.63 7.90 -9.64
N THR A 4 38.56 7.49 -8.98
CA THR A 4 37.84 6.26 -9.34
C THR A 4 36.95 6.54 -10.55
N ILE A 5 37.35 6.04 -11.71
CA ILE A 5 36.56 6.06 -12.95
C ILE A 5 35.25 5.26 -12.71
N PRO A 6 34.07 5.79 -13.08
CA PRO A 6 32.79 5.12 -12.84
C PRO A 6 32.66 3.82 -13.65
N LEU A 7 32.11 2.80 -13.00
CA LEU A 7 31.89 1.46 -13.55
C LEU A 7 30.52 1.40 -14.24
N VAL A 8 30.47 0.86 -15.46
CA VAL A 8 29.22 0.62 -16.21
C VAL A 8 29.02 -0.89 -16.34
N TYR A 9 27.79 -1.39 -16.25
CA TYR A 9 27.48 -2.83 -16.35
C TYR A 9 26.70 -3.12 -17.65
N ASN A 10 27.03 -4.22 -18.33
CA ASN A 10 26.32 -4.68 -19.52
C ASN A 10 25.10 -5.56 -19.18
N HIS A 11 24.32 -5.98 -20.20
CA HIS A 11 23.12 -6.83 -20.04
C HIS A 11 23.38 -8.22 -19.43
N ALA A 12 24.65 -8.64 -19.32
CA ALA A 12 25.08 -9.87 -18.66
C ALA A 12 25.64 -9.60 -17.24
N GLY A 13 25.55 -8.37 -16.74
CA GLY A 13 26.07 -7.96 -15.42
C GLY A 13 27.59 -7.82 -15.37
N GLN A 14 28.28 -7.79 -16.52
CA GLN A 14 29.73 -7.64 -16.57
C GLN A 14 30.13 -6.17 -16.57
N GLN A 15 31.19 -5.86 -15.83
CA GLN A 15 31.74 -4.52 -15.70
C GLN A 15 32.53 -4.11 -16.95
N ILE A 16 32.22 -2.93 -17.51
CA ILE A 16 32.90 -2.33 -18.65
C ILE A 16 33.36 -0.90 -18.33
N HIS A 17 34.50 -0.50 -18.89
CA HIS A 17 35.04 0.86 -18.76
C HIS A 17 34.39 1.80 -19.79
N ARG A 18 34.02 3.01 -19.33
CA ARG A 18 33.32 4.04 -20.11
C ARG A 18 34.02 4.41 -21.43
N ASP A 19 35.35 4.36 -21.44
CA ASP A 19 36.18 4.74 -22.59
C ASP A 19 35.98 3.82 -23.81
N ASN A 20 35.35 2.66 -23.61
CA ASN A 20 35.03 1.71 -24.67
C ASN A 20 33.63 1.90 -25.29
N ILE A 21 32.86 2.91 -24.86
CA ILE A 21 31.52 3.19 -25.38
C ILE A 21 31.61 4.31 -26.43
N THR A 22 31.80 3.95 -27.69
CA THR A 22 31.76 4.88 -28.83
C THR A 22 30.39 4.80 -29.52
N GLY A 23 29.44 5.65 -29.10
CA GLY A 23 28.13 5.81 -29.74
C GLY A 23 27.02 6.27 -28.78
N PRO A 24 25.88 6.78 -29.30
CA PRO A 24 24.70 7.03 -28.47
C PRO A 24 24.25 5.72 -27.80
N LEU A 25 23.77 5.81 -26.55
CA LEU A 25 23.12 4.69 -25.86
C LEU A 25 21.97 4.22 -26.76
N ALA A 26 22.10 3.01 -27.31
CA ALA A 26 21.10 2.46 -28.22
C ALA A 26 19.71 2.51 -27.58
N ASP A 27 18.66 2.68 -28.39
CA ASP A 27 17.28 2.57 -27.94
C ASP A 27 17.01 1.15 -27.42
N TRP A 28 17.03 0.99 -26.10
CA TRP A 28 16.91 -0.29 -25.41
C TRP A 28 15.48 -0.87 -25.42
N SER A 29 14.54 -0.23 -26.13
CA SER A 29 13.18 -0.74 -26.35
C SER A 29 13.06 -1.75 -27.50
N GLN A 30 14.09 -1.84 -28.36
CA GLN A 30 14.09 -2.75 -29.50
C GLN A 30 14.83 -4.05 -29.15
N GLY A 31 14.09 -5.12 -28.81
CA GLY A 31 14.54 -6.46 -29.19
C GLY A 31 14.57 -7.60 -28.16
N GLN A 32 13.63 -7.73 -27.21
CA GLN A 32 13.37 -9.05 -26.62
C GLN A 32 11.87 -9.36 -26.46
N LEU A 33 11.47 -10.51 -26.99
CA LEU A 33 10.16 -11.13 -26.79
C LEU A 33 9.95 -11.38 -25.29
N ILE A 34 8.96 -10.72 -24.70
CA ILE A 34 8.49 -11.01 -23.34
C ILE A 34 7.76 -12.36 -23.32
N SER A 35 7.91 -13.13 -22.24
CA SER A 35 7.29 -14.47 -22.14
C SER A 35 5.75 -14.38 -22.15
N THR A 36 5.09 -15.47 -22.52
CA THR A 36 3.62 -15.56 -22.57
C THR A 36 2.99 -15.27 -21.21
N GLU A 37 3.64 -15.64 -20.10
CA GLU A 37 3.17 -15.41 -18.73
C GLU A 37 3.28 -13.94 -18.35
N ARG A 38 4.41 -13.27 -18.67
CA ARG A 38 4.59 -11.83 -18.44
C ARG A 38 3.68 -11.01 -19.33
N GLN A 39 3.50 -11.42 -20.59
CA GLN A 39 2.54 -10.82 -21.50
C GLN A 39 1.11 -11.02 -20.99
N SER A 40 0.78 -12.17 -20.40
CA SER A 40 -0.53 -12.44 -19.81
C SER A 40 -0.79 -11.61 -18.55
N LEU A 41 0.21 -11.44 -17.68
CA LEU A 41 0.11 -10.56 -16.51
C LEU A 41 0.05 -9.09 -16.93
N LEU A 42 0.89 -8.65 -17.86
CA LEU A 42 0.81 -7.30 -18.42
C LEU A 42 -0.51 -7.07 -19.15
N ASN A 43 -1.06 -8.06 -19.85
CA ASN A 43 -2.36 -7.97 -20.49
C ASN A 43 -3.48 -7.95 -19.45
N ALA A 44 -3.37 -8.72 -18.36
CA ALA A 44 -4.32 -8.68 -17.25
C ALA A 44 -4.27 -7.31 -16.57
N ILE A 45 -3.08 -6.80 -16.24
CA ILE A 45 -2.87 -5.45 -15.69
C ILE A 45 -3.36 -4.38 -16.67
N LYS A 46 -3.04 -4.46 -17.96
CA LYS A 46 -3.53 -3.52 -19.00
C LYS A 46 -5.04 -3.57 -19.16
N LYS A 47 -5.64 -4.77 -19.07
CA LYS A 47 -7.08 -4.99 -19.13
C LYS A 47 -7.79 -4.46 -17.89
N SER A 48 -7.18 -4.63 -16.71
CA SER A 48 -7.67 -4.12 -15.42
C SER A 48 -7.46 -2.62 -15.23
N ILE A 49 -6.43 -2.04 -15.86
CA ILE A 49 -6.09 -0.62 -15.77
C ILE A 49 -6.69 0.20 -16.93
N GLY A 50 -7.30 -0.45 -17.92
CA GLY A 50 -8.20 0.23 -18.85
C GLY A 50 -7.63 1.44 -19.57
N ARG A 51 -6.35 1.41 -20.00
CA ARG A 51 -5.81 2.08 -21.20
C ARG A 51 -4.30 1.82 -21.35
N GLN A 52 -3.93 1.56 -22.59
CA GLN A 52 -2.60 1.45 -23.20
C GLN A 52 -1.38 1.64 -22.28
N VAL A 53 -0.57 0.58 -22.15
CA VAL A 53 0.88 0.79 -22.07
C VAL A 53 1.28 1.29 -23.46
N CYS A 54 1.61 2.57 -23.59
CA CYS A 54 2.17 3.05 -24.84
C CYS A 54 3.57 2.48 -25.05
N GLU A 55 3.74 1.83 -26.20
CA GLU A 55 5.01 1.81 -26.89
C GLU A 55 5.36 3.25 -27.27
N THR A 56 6.62 3.61 -27.06
CA THR A 56 7.21 4.90 -27.41
C THR A 56 7.02 5.19 -28.89
N LYS A 57 6.05 6.05 -29.22
CA LYS A 57 6.02 6.81 -30.48
C LYS A 57 6.02 8.30 -30.15
N SER A 58 7.20 8.92 -30.34
CA SER A 58 7.46 10.32 -30.77
C SER A 58 6.63 11.44 -30.11
N GLU A 59 7.13 12.46 -29.41
CA GLU A 59 8.38 13.21 -29.53
C GLU A 59 8.70 13.86 -28.16
N MET A 60 9.84 13.52 -27.53
CA MET A 60 10.39 14.32 -26.43
C MET A 60 11.49 15.22 -27.01
N LYS A 61 11.32 16.54 -26.92
CA LYS A 61 12.41 17.50 -27.17
C LYS A 61 13.26 17.62 -25.91
N GLY A 62 14.09 16.63 -25.63
CA GLY A 62 15.21 16.79 -24.71
C GLY A 62 16.31 17.58 -25.40
N LYS A 63 16.66 18.76 -24.89
CA LYS A 63 17.86 19.48 -25.33
C LYS A 63 18.98 19.15 -24.36
N ASP A 64 19.92 18.30 -24.78
CA ASP A 64 21.17 18.11 -24.05
C ASP A 64 22.01 19.38 -24.18
N ALA A 65 21.98 20.18 -23.13
CA ALA A 65 22.99 21.18 -22.89
C ALA A 65 23.54 20.92 -21.49
N ASN A 66 24.59 20.11 -21.42
CA ASN A 66 25.44 19.84 -20.25
C ASN A 66 25.02 18.67 -19.34
N MET A 67 24.63 17.51 -19.87
CA MET A 67 24.46 16.28 -19.07
C MET A 67 23.44 16.40 -17.93
N THR A 68 22.37 17.16 -18.16
CA THR A 68 21.23 17.27 -17.24
C THR A 68 19.99 16.78 -17.96
N LEU A 69 19.35 15.72 -17.46
CA LEU A 69 18.00 15.40 -17.91
C LEU A 69 17.05 16.38 -17.23
N GLU A 70 16.52 17.33 -18.00
CA GLU A 70 15.47 18.23 -17.53
C GLU A 70 14.11 17.65 -17.97
N ALA A 71 13.38 17.08 -17.01
CA ALA A 71 11.96 16.78 -17.18
C ALA A 71 11.16 17.99 -16.68
N VAL A 72 10.43 18.64 -17.59
CA VAL A 72 9.48 19.70 -17.25
C VAL A 72 8.15 19.03 -16.92
N LEU A 73 7.75 19.11 -15.66
CA LEU A 73 6.43 18.67 -15.22
C LEU A 73 5.38 19.75 -15.54
N ASP A 74 4.11 19.36 -15.64
CA ASP A 74 2.98 20.26 -15.97
C ASP A 74 2.79 21.43 -14.98
N ASP A 75 3.41 21.35 -13.81
CA ASP A 75 3.44 22.42 -12.80
C ASP A 75 4.65 23.37 -12.96
N PHE A 76 5.38 23.26 -14.07
CA PHE A 76 6.62 23.99 -14.38
C PHE A 76 7.78 23.68 -13.43
N SER A 77 7.69 22.64 -12.62
CA SER A 77 8.84 22.16 -11.84
C SER A 77 9.82 21.43 -12.77
N VAL A 78 11.11 21.74 -12.59
CA VAL A 78 12.22 21.12 -13.32
C VAL A 78 12.94 20.21 -12.35
N THR A 79 12.85 18.90 -12.55
CA THR A 79 13.67 17.96 -11.77
C THR A 79 14.98 17.75 -12.51
N ARG A 80 16.10 18.03 -11.85
CA ARG A 80 17.45 17.85 -12.39
C ARG A 80 18.07 16.59 -11.78
N SER A 81 18.26 15.57 -12.60
CA SER A 81 19.15 14.46 -12.25
C SER A 81 20.56 14.82 -12.73
N ASN A 82 21.55 14.78 -11.84
CA ASN A 82 22.96 14.99 -12.20
C ASN A 82 23.80 13.82 -11.68
N ALA A 83 25.07 13.76 -12.11
CA ALA A 83 25.97 12.64 -11.79
C ALA A 83 26.28 12.51 -10.28
N GLU A 84 26.08 13.56 -9.48
CA GLU A 84 26.30 13.54 -8.03
C GLU A 84 25.05 13.07 -7.25
N TYR A 85 23.86 13.26 -7.82
CA TYR A 85 22.57 12.91 -7.25
C TYR A 85 21.71 12.21 -8.30
N PRO A 86 21.97 10.91 -8.57
CA PRO A 86 21.17 10.15 -9.51
C PRO A 86 19.73 10.06 -8.98
N HIS A 87 18.79 10.64 -9.74
CA HIS A 87 17.37 10.43 -9.54
C HIS A 87 16.87 9.44 -10.58
N ASP A 88 16.25 8.36 -10.11
CA ASP A 88 15.48 7.45 -10.97
C ASP A 88 14.19 8.16 -11.39
N PHE A 89 13.90 8.10 -12.69
CA PHE A 89 12.69 8.68 -13.27
C PHE A 89 11.91 7.62 -14.04
N LEU A 90 10.59 7.74 -14.01
CA LEU A 90 9.67 6.95 -14.82
C LEU A 90 8.88 7.89 -15.72
N VAL A 91 8.97 7.70 -17.03
CA VAL A 91 8.15 8.42 -18.01
C VAL A 91 6.96 7.54 -18.38
N MET A 92 5.76 8.08 -18.28
CA MET A 92 4.51 7.40 -18.59
C MET A 92 3.55 8.33 -19.31
N ASP A 93 2.56 7.77 -20.01
CA ASP A 93 1.48 8.57 -20.57
C ASP A 93 0.72 9.30 -19.47
N LYS A 94 0.33 10.54 -19.76
CA LYS A 94 -0.54 11.28 -18.87
C LYS A 94 -1.94 10.65 -18.88
N SER A 95 -2.31 10.05 -17.76
CA SER A 95 -3.66 9.54 -17.54
C SER A 95 -4.71 10.66 -17.61
N SER A 96 -5.84 10.37 -18.28
CA SER A 96 -7.00 11.27 -18.34
C SER A 96 -7.81 11.23 -17.04
N GLY A 97 -8.50 12.32 -16.71
CA GLY A 97 -9.40 12.41 -15.55
C GLY A 97 -8.83 13.26 -14.42
N ASN A 98 -9.55 13.29 -13.30
CA ASN A 98 -9.16 14.01 -12.09
C ASN A 98 -9.25 13.07 -10.89
N THR A 99 -8.51 13.36 -9.82
CA THR A 99 -8.56 12.54 -8.61
C THR A 99 -9.96 12.52 -8.01
N VAL A 100 -10.34 11.39 -7.40
CA VAL A 100 -11.61 11.27 -6.67
C VAL A 100 -11.69 12.37 -5.61
N THR A 101 -10.61 12.67 -4.88
CA THR A 101 -10.58 13.78 -3.91
C THR A 101 -11.07 15.11 -4.50
N ARG A 102 -10.73 15.41 -5.76
CA ARG A 102 -11.10 16.66 -6.42
C ARG A 102 -12.51 16.64 -6.99
N MET A 103 -12.94 15.49 -7.52
CA MET A 103 -14.20 15.39 -8.25
C MET A 103 -15.38 14.98 -7.39
N TYR A 104 -15.17 14.29 -6.27
CA TYR A 104 -16.24 13.56 -5.58
C TYR A 104 -17.41 14.45 -5.17
N GLY A 105 -17.15 15.68 -4.71
CA GLY A 105 -18.19 16.65 -4.35
C GLY A 105 -19.00 17.19 -5.52
N LEU A 106 -18.50 17.04 -6.76
CA LEU A 106 -19.16 17.45 -8.00
C LEU A 106 -19.95 16.31 -8.66
N LEU A 107 -19.73 15.06 -8.22
CA LEU A 107 -20.40 13.91 -8.80
C LEU A 107 -21.87 13.87 -8.39
N SER A 108 -22.74 13.58 -9.37
CA SER A 108 -24.14 13.25 -9.11
C SER A 108 -24.27 11.97 -8.28
N ALA A 109 -25.42 11.74 -7.64
CA ALA A 109 -25.67 10.49 -6.91
C ALA A 109 -25.46 9.25 -7.80
N THR A 110 -25.94 9.29 -9.05
CA THR A 110 -25.75 8.22 -10.03
C THR A 110 -24.27 8.02 -10.38
N SER A 111 -23.52 9.11 -10.58
CA SER A 111 -22.08 9.05 -10.86
C SER A 111 -21.27 8.47 -9.68
N LYS A 112 -21.68 8.73 -8.43
CA LYS A 112 -21.07 8.10 -7.25
C LYS A 112 -21.32 6.59 -7.21
N GLU A 113 -22.51 6.14 -7.61
CA GLU A 113 -22.77 4.70 -7.75
C GLU A 113 -21.94 4.08 -8.87
N ASP A 114 -21.78 4.77 -9.99
CA ASP A 114 -20.94 4.32 -11.10
C ASP A 114 -19.46 4.24 -10.69
N LEU A 115 -19.00 5.16 -9.84
CA LEU A 115 -17.68 5.09 -9.21
C LEU A 115 -17.52 3.86 -8.32
N VAL A 116 -18.54 3.53 -7.52
CA VAL A 116 -18.54 2.30 -6.71
C VAL A 116 -18.50 1.06 -7.60
N ARG A 117 -19.28 1.00 -8.69
CA ARG A 117 -19.27 -0.10 -9.66
C ARG A 117 -17.91 -0.23 -10.34
N SER A 118 -17.34 0.89 -10.77
CA SER A 118 -16.02 0.93 -11.41
C SER A 118 -14.92 0.47 -10.47
N TYR A 119 -14.96 0.89 -9.20
CA TYR A 119 -14.03 0.42 -8.18
C TYR A 119 -14.17 -1.08 -7.94
N ALA A 120 -15.41 -1.58 -7.81
CA ALA A 120 -15.69 -3.00 -7.63
C ALA A 120 -15.11 -3.85 -8.77
N ASN A 121 -15.24 -3.42 -10.03
CA ASN A 121 -14.62 -4.09 -11.17
C ASN A 121 -13.11 -4.28 -10.97
N ILE A 122 -12.41 -3.20 -10.63
CA ILE A 122 -10.96 -3.18 -10.47
C ILE A 122 -10.51 -4.11 -9.34
N VAL A 123 -11.07 -3.95 -8.14
CA VAL A 123 -10.59 -4.72 -6.97
C VAL A 123 -10.87 -6.21 -7.14
N LEU A 124 -11.97 -6.58 -7.80
CA LEU A 124 -12.26 -7.99 -8.12
C LEU A 124 -11.27 -8.57 -9.13
N GLU A 125 -10.84 -7.77 -10.11
CA GLU A 125 -9.81 -8.21 -11.05
C GLU A 125 -8.46 -8.38 -10.35
N LEU A 126 -8.04 -7.43 -9.52
CA LEU A 126 -6.81 -7.56 -8.71
C LEU A 126 -6.85 -8.76 -7.78
N TYR A 127 -8.02 -9.02 -7.17
CA TYR A 127 -8.25 -10.14 -6.26
C TYR A 127 -8.11 -11.51 -6.92
N ARG A 128 -8.25 -11.59 -8.25
CA ARG A 128 -8.16 -12.83 -9.03
C ARG A 128 -6.82 -12.99 -9.76
N LEU A 129 -5.91 -12.02 -9.66
CA LEU A 129 -4.57 -12.16 -10.23
C LEU A 129 -3.80 -13.30 -9.53
N PRO A 130 -3.15 -14.19 -10.29
CA PRO A 130 -2.26 -15.19 -9.71
C PRO A 130 -1.02 -14.49 -9.15
N VAL A 131 -0.73 -14.76 -7.88
CA VAL A 131 0.42 -14.18 -7.18
C VAL A 131 1.17 -15.26 -6.38
N PRO A 132 2.49 -15.11 -6.15
CA PRO A 132 3.22 -15.97 -5.25
C PRO A 132 2.60 -16.02 -3.84
N HIS A 133 2.69 -17.16 -3.16
CA HIS A 133 2.12 -17.37 -1.83
C HIS A 133 2.98 -16.81 -0.69
N LYS A 134 3.28 -15.51 -0.71
CA LYS A 134 4.09 -14.82 0.30
C LYS A 134 3.65 -13.37 0.48
N ILE A 135 3.84 -12.82 1.67
CA ILE A 135 3.58 -11.40 1.97
C ILE A 135 4.82 -10.58 1.68
N GLY A 136 4.70 -9.65 0.72
CA GLY A 136 5.79 -8.78 0.29
C GLY A 136 5.37 -7.91 -0.89
N SER A 137 6.30 -7.19 -1.49
CA SER A 137 6.06 -6.42 -2.73
C SER A 137 6.64 -7.17 -3.92
N ILE A 138 6.10 -6.96 -5.11
CA ILE A 138 6.60 -7.57 -6.33
C ILE A 138 7.70 -6.67 -6.90
N SER A 139 8.84 -7.26 -7.25
CA SER A 139 9.95 -6.60 -7.93
C SER A 139 10.31 -7.37 -9.20
N PRO A 140 10.85 -6.69 -10.23
CA PRO A 140 11.61 -7.38 -11.27
C PRO A 140 12.68 -8.26 -10.63
N GLY A 141 12.75 -9.52 -11.07
CA GLY A 141 13.75 -10.47 -10.60
C GLY A 141 15.05 -10.39 -11.38
N SER A 142 15.94 -11.34 -11.07
CA SER A 142 17.29 -11.44 -11.64
C SER A 142 17.31 -11.71 -13.16
N THR A 143 16.17 -12.08 -13.74
CA THR A 143 16.01 -12.23 -15.20
C THR A 143 14.86 -11.34 -15.68
N PRO A 144 14.87 -10.90 -16.95
CA PRO A 144 13.81 -10.04 -17.50
C PRO A 144 12.38 -10.60 -17.37
N ASN A 145 12.22 -11.91 -17.16
CA ASN A 145 10.92 -12.56 -17.03
C ASN A 145 10.61 -13.07 -15.62
N ALA A 146 11.56 -12.97 -14.68
CA ALA A 146 11.32 -13.35 -13.30
C ALA A 146 10.62 -12.20 -12.55
N LEU A 147 9.62 -12.55 -11.76
CA LEU A 147 9.09 -11.69 -10.71
C LEU A 147 9.54 -12.27 -9.38
N GLU A 148 10.11 -11.43 -8.53
CA GLU A 148 10.53 -11.81 -7.19
C GLU A 148 9.66 -11.10 -6.16
N VAL A 149 9.41 -11.78 -5.05
CA VAL A 149 8.76 -11.16 -3.89
C VAL A 149 9.86 -10.63 -2.98
N ILE A 150 9.91 -9.31 -2.85
CA ILE A 150 10.80 -8.60 -1.95
C ILE A 150 10.06 -8.22 -0.66
N PRO A 151 10.76 -7.84 0.42
CA PRO A 151 10.10 -7.33 1.60
C PRO A 151 9.12 -6.20 1.26
N LYS A 152 7.98 -6.18 1.93
CA LYS A 152 6.92 -5.19 1.68
C LYS A 152 7.50 -3.77 1.78
N LEU A 153 7.36 -3.00 0.70
CA LEU A 153 7.78 -1.62 0.66
C LEU A 153 6.87 -0.77 1.58
N GLY A 154 7.50 0.02 2.44
CA GLY A 154 6.80 0.99 3.28
C GLY A 154 6.70 2.34 2.59
N LYS A 155 5.70 3.15 2.96
CA LYS A 155 5.57 4.55 2.50
C LYS A 155 6.80 5.40 2.83
N ARG A 156 7.51 5.02 3.89
CA ARG A 156 8.81 5.54 4.27
C ARG A 156 9.77 4.35 4.41
N SER A 157 11.05 4.56 4.17
CA SER A 157 12.08 3.51 4.24
C SER A 157 12.15 2.86 5.63
N ASP A 158 11.83 3.59 6.70
CA ASP A 158 11.74 3.10 8.08
C ASP A 158 10.48 2.26 8.37
N LEU A 159 9.47 2.30 7.49
CA LEU A 159 8.23 1.53 7.59
C LEU A 159 8.23 0.29 6.68
N GLY A 160 9.31 0.03 5.95
CA GLY A 160 9.49 -1.18 5.17
C GLY A 160 9.56 -2.42 6.05
N ALA A 161 9.03 -3.54 5.54
CA ALA A 161 9.23 -4.82 6.20
C ALA A 161 10.71 -5.24 6.08
N PRO A 162 11.30 -5.85 7.12
CA PRO A 162 12.69 -6.32 7.08
C PRO A 162 12.86 -7.59 6.24
N ARG A 163 11.76 -8.28 5.93
CA ARG A 163 11.74 -9.54 5.20
C ARG A 163 10.37 -9.78 4.56
N VAL A 164 10.31 -10.79 3.70
CA VAL A 164 9.07 -11.42 3.24
C VAL A 164 8.50 -12.29 4.36
N PHE A 165 7.18 -12.41 4.45
CA PHE A 165 6.52 -13.29 5.43
C PHE A 165 5.76 -14.41 4.72
N GLU A 166 5.85 -15.64 5.26
CA GLU A 166 5.18 -16.80 4.67
C GLU A 166 3.73 -16.94 5.17
N THR A 167 3.40 -16.35 6.33
CA THR A 167 2.05 -16.44 6.92
C THR A 167 1.57 -15.12 7.51
N LEU A 168 0.25 -15.00 7.63
CA LEU A 168 -0.42 -13.88 8.29
C LEU A 168 0.06 -13.70 9.74
N GLU A 169 0.24 -14.78 10.48
CA GLU A 169 0.69 -14.78 11.87
C GLU A 169 2.09 -14.17 12.01
N GLN A 170 3.01 -14.52 11.10
CA GLN A 170 4.36 -13.97 11.09
C GLN A 170 4.34 -12.45 10.82
N TYR A 171 3.51 -12.02 9.87
CA TYR A 171 3.35 -10.60 9.54
C TYR A 171 2.70 -9.81 10.68
N LEU A 172 1.63 -10.33 11.30
CA LEU A 172 0.99 -9.69 12.45
C LEU A 172 1.96 -9.57 13.63
N LYS A 173 2.76 -10.61 13.91
CA LYS A 173 3.80 -10.56 14.96
C LYS A 173 4.77 -9.40 14.71
N TYR A 174 5.16 -9.18 13.46
CA TYR A 174 5.98 -8.03 13.08
C TYR A 174 5.24 -6.69 13.26
N LEU A 175 3.99 -6.56 12.83
CA LEU A 175 3.21 -5.33 13.03
C LEU A 175 3.07 -4.96 14.52
N PHE A 176 2.85 -5.96 15.39
CA PHE A 176 2.87 -5.75 16.83
C PHE A 176 4.21 -5.22 17.32
N SER A 177 5.35 -5.78 16.87
CA SER A 177 6.67 -5.28 17.30
C SER A 177 6.97 -3.88 16.79
N VAL A 178 6.54 -3.53 15.57
CA VAL A 178 6.63 -2.16 15.04
C VAL A 178 5.85 -1.19 15.91
N LYS A 179 4.57 -1.48 16.21
CA LYS A 179 3.73 -0.61 17.03
C LYS A 179 4.32 -0.43 18.43
N ARG A 180 4.86 -1.49 19.05
CA ARG A 180 5.52 -1.39 20.37
C ARG A 180 6.73 -0.48 20.34
N ARG A 181 7.63 -0.65 19.36
CA ARG A 181 8.85 0.17 19.24
C ARG A 181 8.55 1.65 19.03
N ALA A 182 7.49 1.97 18.30
CA ALA A 182 7.08 3.36 18.08
C ALA A 182 6.84 4.13 19.39
N PHE A 183 6.32 3.47 20.44
CA PHE A 183 6.11 4.09 21.77
C PHE A 183 7.35 4.07 22.68
N THR A 184 8.33 3.23 22.37
CA THR A 184 9.59 3.18 23.13
C THR A 184 10.56 4.28 22.67
N LEU A 185 10.59 4.58 21.37
CA LEU A 185 11.53 5.54 20.78
C LEU A 185 11.07 7.01 20.84
N THR A 186 9.76 7.28 20.89
CA THR A 186 9.20 8.65 20.79
C THR A 186 9.40 9.54 22.01
N LYS A 187 9.95 9.04 23.13
CA LYS A 187 10.12 9.87 24.36
C LYS A 187 11.50 9.92 24.97
N HIS A 188 12.44 9.05 24.58
CA HIS A 188 13.78 9.08 25.17
C HIS A 188 14.73 10.11 24.53
N ASP A 189 14.51 10.50 23.28
CA ASP A 189 15.46 11.34 22.53
C ASP A 189 15.05 12.81 22.36
N ALA A 190 13.80 13.19 22.65
CA ALA A 190 13.31 14.50 22.26
C ALA A 190 13.54 15.59 23.32
N ILE A 191 13.17 15.40 24.58
CA ILE A 191 13.26 16.46 25.61
C ILE A 191 13.35 15.77 26.96
N GLY A 192 14.30 16.15 27.81
CA GLY A 192 14.51 15.62 29.17
C GLY A 192 13.39 15.94 30.15
N GLU A 193 12.15 15.55 29.84
CA GLU A 193 10.98 15.73 30.67
C GLU A 193 10.38 14.38 31.11
N LYS A 194 10.32 14.24 32.44
CA LYS A 194 9.54 13.34 33.29
C LYS A 194 9.08 12.01 32.70
N ASP A 195 9.70 10.97 33.24
CA ASP A 195 9.21 9.61 33.51
C ASP A 195 7.68 9.44 33.35
N ASP A 196 7.24 9.21 32.12
CA ASP A 196 5.87 8.84 31.76
C ASP A 196 5.75 7.32 31.54
N THR A 197 6.41 6.57 32.43
CA THR A 197 6.37 5.10 32.49
C THR A 197 4.94 4.57 32.53
N GLY A 198 4.01 5.31 33.14
CA GLY A 198 2.57 4.99 33.17
C GLY A 198 1.92 4.98 31.78
N SER A 199 2.22 5.96 30.92
CA SER A 199 1.68 6.03 29.56
C SER A 199 2.25 4.95 28.64
N VAL A 200 3.56 4.68 28.75
CA VAL A 200 4.21 3.59 28.00
C VAL A 200 3.64 2.24 28.43
N PHE A 201 3.53 1.98 29.74
CA PHE A 201 2.92 0.76 30.26
C PHE A 201 1.47 0.59 29.79
N SER A 202 0.68 1.66 29.86
CA SER A 202 -0.70 1.72 29.37
C SER A 202 -0.80 1.35 27.89
N ALA A 203 0.07 1.92 27.04
CA ALA A 203 0.12 1.60 25.62
C ALA A 203 0.51 0.13 25.38
N GLN A 204 1.58 -0.35 26.02
CA GLN A 204 2.05 -1.73 25.87
C GLN A 204 0.99 -2.76 26.32
N SER A 205 0.25 -2.44 27.38
CA SER A 205 -0.86 -3.25 27.88
C SER A 205 -1.98 -3.36 26.85
N THR A 206 -2.41 -2.23 26.25
CA THR A 206 -3.45 -2.22 25.21
C THR A 206 -3.01 -2.95 23.94
N ILE A 207 -1.74 -2.82 23.53
CA ILE A 207 -1.19 -3.59 22.40
C ILE A 207 -1.22 -5.10 22.71
N SER A 208 -0.88 -5.50 23.94
CA SER A 208 -0.95 -6.90 24.38
C SER A 208 -2.37 -7.46 24.40
N GLU A 209 -3.33 -6.68 24.90
CA GLU A 209 -4.77 -7.02 24.93
C GLU A 209 -5.29 -7.28 23.51
N LEU A 210 -5.04 -6.35 22.59
CA LEU A 210 -5.38 -6.54 21.17
C LEU A 210 -4.75 -7.81 20.61
N GLY A 211 -3.47 -8.07 20.91
CA GLY A 211 -2.77 -9.27 20.46
C GLY A 211 -3.35 -10.59 20.99
N ILE A 212 -4.01 -10.59 22.15
CA ILE A 212 -4.74 -11.76 22.66
C ILE A 212 -6.02 -11.98 21.85
N HIS A 213 -6.80 -10.92 21.60
CA HIS A 213 -8.04 -11.02 20.82
C HIS A 213 -7.77 -11.44 19.38
N ILE A 214 -6.76 -10.87 18.73
CA ILE A 214 -6.38 -11.24 17.36
C ILE A 214 -5.94 -12.69 17.27
N ARG A 215 -5.14 -13.19 18.22
CA ARG A 215 -4.76 -14.62 18.24
C ARG A 215 -5.97 -15.54 18.32
N LYS A 216 -6.99 -15.20 19.11
CA LYS A 216 -8.24 -15.96 19.18
C LYS A 216 -9.01 -15.92 17.85
N LEU A 217 -9.10 -14.76 17.19
CA LEU A 217 -9.76 -14.63 15.90
C LEU A 217 -9.09 -15.46 14.80
N LEU A 218 -7.75 -15.51 14.77
CA LEU A 218 -7.01 -16.26 13.77
C LEU A 218 -7.31 -17.76 13.80
N LEU A 219 -7.70 -18.31 14.97
CA LEU A 219 -8.15 -19.70 15.12
C LEU A 219 -9.51 -19.97 14.47
N SER A 220 -10.31 -18.94 14.18
CA SER A 220 -11.60 -19.08 13.47
C SER A 220 -11.48 -18.90 11.96
N TYR A 221 -10.32 -18.48 11.45
CA TYR A 221 -10.10 -18.16 10.04
C TYR A 221 -9.44 -19.32 9.28
N ASP A 222 -10.09 -20.48 9.23
CA ASP A 222 -9.54 -21.66 8.57
C ASP A 222 -9.94 -21.80 7.10
N SER A 223 -10.84 -20.95 6.61
CA SER A 223 -11.30 -21.01 5.22
C SER A 223 -10.16 -20.69 4.23
N PRO A 224 -9.89 -21.55 3.24
CA PRO A 224 -8.84 -21.32 2.24
C PRO A 224 -8.99 -19.99 1.48
N CYS A 225 -10.23 -19.56 1.20
CA CYS A 225 -10.48 -18.31 0.48
C CYS A 225 -10.04 -17.06 1.27
N LEU A 226 -9.94 -17.13 2.60
CA LEU A 226 -9.49 -16.04 3.46
C LEU A 226 -7.95 -15.96 3.53
N ARG A 227 -7.30 -17.11 3.48
CA ARG A 227 -5.84 -17.25 3.65
C ARG A 227 -5.07 -17.22 2.33
N ARG A 228 -5.74 -17.36 1.18
CA ARG A 228 -5.10 -17.23 -0.14
C ARG A 228 -4.48 -15.85 -0.31
N PHE A 229 -3.39 -15.77 -1.06
CA PHE A 229 -2.68 -14.52 -1.31
C PHE A 229 -3.24 -13.82 -2.55
N VAL A 230 -3.31 -12.49 -2.49
CA VAL A 230 -3.81 -11.63 -3.56
C VAL A 230 -2.98 -10.36 -3.67
N LEU A 231 -2.97 -9.75 -4.86
CA LEU A 231 -2.36 -8.44 -5.05
C LEU A 231 -3.26 -7.35 -4.42
N MET A 232 -2.65 -6.47 -3.64
CA MET A 232 -3.27 -5.33 -3.00
C MET A 232 -2.49 -4.07 -3.36
N HIS A 233 -3.23 -3.01 -3.66
CA HIS A 233 -2.69 -1.67 -3.76
C HIS A 233 -2.83 -1.01 -2.37
N ASP A 234 -1.72 -0.83 -1.64
CA ASP A 234 -1.75 -0.46 -0.21
C ASP A 234 -2.24 0.98 0.04
N HIS A 235 -2.32 1.79 -1.02
CA HIS A 235 -2.83 3.17 -1.00
C HIS A 235 -3.90 3.40 -2.06
N LEU A 236 -4.82 2.44 -2.22
CA LEU A 236 -5.92 2.57 -3.19
C LEU A 236 -7.01 3.51 -2.65
N ASP A 237 -6.63 4.77 -2.50
CA ASP A 237 -7.45 5.82 -1.93
C ASP A 237 -7.87 6.87 -2.96
N GLU A 238 -8.67 7.82 -2.51
CA GLU A 238 -9.23 8.90 -3.33
C GLU A 238 -8.19 9.76 -4.06
N THR A 239 -6.93 9.76 -3.61
CA THR A 239 -5.84 10.54 -4.20
C THR A 239 -5.15 9.81 -5.34
N ASN A 240 -5.21 8.47 -5.32
CA ASN A 240 -4.57 7.59 -6.31
C ASN A 240 -5.55 7.06 -7.36
N ILE A 241 -6.81 7.49 -7.35
CA ILE A 241 -7.82 7.07 -8.33
C ILE A 241 -8.22 8.29 -9.16
N LEU A 242 -8.07 8.18 -10.47
CA LEU A 242 -8.57 9.16 -11.43
C LEU A 242 -9.93 8.71 -11.97
N THR A 243 -10.84 9.66 -12.10
CA THR A 243 -12.19 9.46 -12.63
C THR A 243 -12.53 10.49 -13.71
N ASP A 244 -13.40 10.10 -14.64
CA ASP A 244 -14.15 11.05 -15.46
C ASP A 244 -15.32 11.66 -14.65
N ASP A 245 -16.07 12.56 -15.29
CA ASP A 245 -17.25 13.25 -14.78
C ASP A 245 -18.48 12.34 -14.62
N HIS A 246 -18.45 11.14 -15.21
CA HIS A 246 -19.48 10.12 -15.06
C HIS A 246 -19.19 9.14 -13.93
N GLY A 247 -18.08 9.30 -13.20
CA GLY A 247 -17.68 8.41 -12.12
C GLY A 247 -16.95 7.15 -12.60
N ARG A 248 -16.54 7.07 -13.86
CA ARG A 248 -15.76 5.91 -14.33
C ARG A 248 -14.30 6.11 -13.98
N ILE A 249 -13.71 5.10 -13.35
CA ILE A 249 -12.28 5.13 -13.05
C ILE A 249 -11.51 5.01 -14.36
N THR A 250 -10.68 6.01 -14.63
CA THR A 250 -9.87 6.10 -15.85
C THR A 250 -8.44 5.61 -15.63
N SER A 251 -7.93 5.67 -14.40
CA SER A 251 -6.57 5.22 -14.04
C SER A 251 -6.40 5.05 -12.54
N ILE A 252 -5.44 4.20 -12.17
CA ILE A 252 -4.97 3.99 -10.79
C ILE A 252 -3.49 4.31 -10.74
N LEU A 253 -3.13 5.26 -9.88
CA LEU A 253 -1.79 5.76 -9.64
C LEU A 253 -1.22 5.16 -8.35
N GLY A 254 0.07 5.38 -8.07
CA GLY A 254 0.62 5.07 -6.74
C GLY A 254 1.08 3.62 -6.52
N TRP A 255 1.32 2.86 -7.59
CA TRP A 255 1.78 1.45 -7.52
C TRP A 255 3.15 1.23 -6.84
N GLY A 256 3.87 2.28 -6.46
CA GLY A 256 5.10 2.17 -5.68
C GLY A 256 4.90 1.52 -4.30
N SER A 257 3.67 1.52 -3.79
CA SER A 257 3.29 0.86 -2.53
C SER A 257 2.21 -0.18 -2.78
N HIS A 258 2.58 -1.26 -3.45
CA HIS A 258 1.74 -2.45 -3.62
C HIS A 258 2.31 -3.62 -2.82
N SER A 259 1.46 -4.59 -2.50
CA SER A 259 1.90 -5.81 -1.85
C SER A 259 1.01 -6.99 -2.15
N ILE A 260 1.56 -8.18 -1.99
CA ILE A 260 0.83 -9.41 -1.88
C ILE A 260 0.43 -9.59 -0.42
N GLN A 261 -0.86 -9.80 -0.15
CA GLN A 261 -1.37 -10.04 1.20
C GLN A 261 -2.41 -11.16 1.21
N PRO A 262 -2.68 -11.80 2.36
CA PRO A 262 -3.83 -12.69 2.51
C PRO A 262 -5.14 -11.96 2.16
N ALA A 263 -6.05 -12.65 1.49
CA ALA A 263 -7.33 -12.13 1.05
C ALA A 263 -8.13 -11.46 2.17
N ILE A 264 -8.09 -12.02 3.38
CA ILE A 264 -8.75 -11.46 4.57
C ILE A 264 -8.26 -10.04 4.93
N LEU A 265 -7.01 -9.69 4.56
CA LEU A 265 -6.46 -8.35 4.73
C LEU A 265 -6.67 -7.44 3.52
N ALA A 266 -6.75 -8.00 2.31
CA ALA A 266 -6.79 -7.20 1.08
C ALA A 266 -8.21 -6.80 0.63
N ALA A 267 -9.24 -7.57 0.98
CA ALA A 267 -10.62 -7.30 0.57
C ALA A 267 -11.21 -6.13 1.37
N GLU A 268 -11.26 -4.94 0.78
CA GLU A 268 -11.70 -3.71 1.45
C GLU A 268 -12.80 -2.97 0.69
N TYR A 269 -13.52 -2.12 1.42
CA TYR A 269 -14.40 -1.12 0.83
C TYR A 269 -13.55 0.02 0.24
N PRO A 270 -14.10 0.84 -0.66
CA PRO A 270 -13.46 2.10 -1.04
C PRO A 270 -13.09 2.94 0.19
N SER A 271 -11.85 3.46 0.24
CA SER A 271 -11.31 4.18 1.41
C SER A 271 -12.17 5.39 1.80
N TRP A 272 -12.71 6.11 0.82
CA TRP A 272 -13.50 7.32 1.01
C TRP A 272 -14.90 7.06 1.59
N LEU A 273 -15.30 5.78 1.69
CA LEU A 273 -16.54 5.34 2.33
C LEU A 273 -16.30 4.68 3.71
N SER A 274 -15.06 4.70 4.21
CA SER A 274 -14.67 3.99 5.43
C SER A 274 -15.03 4.74 6.71
N TYR A 275 -15.75 4.04 7.60
CA TYR A 275 -16.22 4.52 8.91
C TYR A 275 -15.90 3.52 10.03
N SER A 276 -14.85 2.71 9.87
CA SER A 276 -14.49 1.63 10.79
C SER A 276 -13.04 1.74 11.28
N GLY A 277 -12.75 1.03 12.38
CA GLY A 277 -11.41 0.97 12.97
C GLY A 277 -10.90 2.37 13.32
N VAL A 278 -9.77 2.75 12.71
CA VAL A 278 -9.12 4.05 12.91
C VAL A 278 -9.89 5.23 12.28
N ASN A 279 -10.93 4.95 11.49
CA ASN A 279 -11.83 5.92 10.86
C ASN A 279 -13.24 5.89 11.48
N ASP A 280 -13.48 5.13 12.55
CA ASP A 280 -14.74 5.18 13.31
C ASP A 280 -14.86 6.58 13.96
N PRO A 281 -15.96 7.33 13.77
CA PRO A 281 -16.14 8.67 14.35
C PRO A 281 -15.92 8.76 15.87
N GLN A 282 -16.08 7.65 16.60
CA GLN A 282 -15.85 7.59 18.05
C GLN A 282 -14.36 7.56 18.43
N PHE A 283 -13.49 7.10 17.52
CA PHE A 283 -12.06 6.87 17.79
C PHE A 283 -11.13 7.58 16.80
N ALA A 284 -11.67 8.18 15.75
CA ALA A 284 -10.92 8.93 14.78
C ALA A 284 -10.30 10.18 15.43
N PRO A 285 -9.11 10.62 14.97
CA PRO A 285 -8.55 11.88 15.43
C PRO A 285 -9.46 13.05 15.01
N THR A 286 -9.39 14.16 15.74
CA THR A 286 -10.17 15.38 15.45
C THR A 286 -9.89 15.97 14.08
N SER A 287 -8.73 15.68 13.49
CA SER A 287 -8.34 16.07 12.13
C SER A 287 -8.90 15.16 11.04
N LYS A 288 -9.60 14.07 11.38
CA LYS A 288 -10.18 13.17 10.37
C LYS A 288 -11.31 13.89 9.63
N TRP A 289 -11.14 13.97 8.31
CA TRP A 289 -12.18 14.37 7.38
C TRP A 289 -12.72 13.15 6.63
N TRP A 290 -14.04 13.09 6.44
CA TRP A 290 -14.71 12.10 5.60
C TRP A 290 -15.23 12.80 4.34
N ILE A 291 -14.98 12.19 3.17
CA ILE A 291 -15.36 12.79 1.89
C ILE A 291 -16.88 12.71 1.68
N GLU A 292 -17.48 11.60 2.09
CA GLU A 292 -18.92 11.36 2.00
C GLU A 292 -19.54 11.35 3.39
N GLY A 293 -20.81 11.72 3.50
CA GLY A 293 -21.56 11.63 4.75
C GLY A 293 -21.79 10.18 5.21
N ALA A 294 -22.05 9.97 6.50
CA ALA A 294 -22.17 8.63 7.08
C ALA A 294 -23.35 7.82 6.49
N GLU A 295 -24.49 8.45 6.26
CA GLU A 295 -25.68 7.82 5.69
C GLU A 295 -25.43 7.38 4.24
N GLU A 296 -24.91 8.28 3.41
CA GLU A 296 -24.64 7.99 2.01
C GLU A 296 -23.50 6.98 1.86
N SER A 297 -22.47 7.06 2.71
CA SER A 297 -21.43 6.03 2.78
C SER A 297 -21.99 4.65 3.14
N ALA A 298 -22.97 4.58 4.05
CA ALA A 298 -23.63 3.32 4.38
C ALA A 298 -24.50 2.81 3.22
N ARG A 299 -25.12 3.69 2.43
CA ARG A 299 -25.85 3.30 1.22
C ARG A 299 -24.92 2.77 0.12
N LEU A 300 -23.84 3.51 -0.17
CA LEU A 300 -22.86 3.14 -1.19
C LEU A 300 -22.05 1.87 -0.83
N ARG A 301 -21.76 1.64 0.46
CA ARG A 301 -21.15 0.38 0.92
C ARG A 301 -22.08 -0.82 0.74
N ARG A 302 -23.39 -0.66 0.96
CA ARG A 302 -24.38 -1.71 0.67
C ARG A 302 -24.42 -2.04 -0.82
N LEU A 303 -24.42 -1.03 -1.68
CA LEU A 303 -24.32 -1.23 -3.13
C LEU A 303 -23.04 -1.99 -3.50
N PHE A 304 -21.89 -1.59 -2.93
CA PHE A 304 -20.62 -2.29 -3.15
C PHE A 304 -20.70 -3.76 -2.72
N GLU A 305 -21.24 -4.04 -1.53
CA GLU A 305 -21.44 -5.40 -1.01
C GLU A 305 -22.31 -6.25 -1.93
N GLU A 306 -23.42 -5.71 -2.42
CA GLU A 306 -24.31 -6.40 -3.37
C GLU A 306 -23.56 -6.78 -4.65
N ILE A 307 -22.80 -5.84 -5.24
CA ILE A 307 -22.03 -6.07 -6.46
C ILE A 307 -20.96 -7.16 -6.26
N VAL A 308 -20.16 -7.04 -5.19
CA VAL A 308 -19.07 -8.01 -4.97
C VAL A 308 -19.61 -9.37 -4.56
N LYS A 309 -20.72 -9.43 -3.82
CA LYS A 309 -21.37 -10.71 -3.45
C LYS A 309 -21.90 -11.45 -4.66
N GLU A 310 -22.52 -10.75 -5.61
CA GLU A 310 -23.04 -11.33 -6.84
C GLU A 310 -21.92 -11.87 -7.73
N ARG A 311 -20.82 -11.11 -7.86
CA ARG A 311 -19.77 -11.42 -8.83
C ARG A 311 -18.65 -12.30 -8.28
N ASP A 312 -18.34 -12.17 -7.00
CA ASP A 312 -17.26 -12.90 -6.34
C ASP A 312 -17.60 -13.16 -4.85
N PRO A 313 -18.30 -14.27 -4.58
CA PRO A 313 -18.67 -14.65 -3.21
C PRO A 313 -17.47 -14.82 -2.25
N GLU A 314 -16.29 -15.19 -2.78
CA GLU A 314 -15.08 -15.33 -1.97
C GLU A 314 -14.52 -13.96 -1.55
N TYR A 315 -14.55 -12.97 -2.45
CA TYR A 315 -14.20 -11.58 -2.11
C TYR A 315 -15.14 -11.07 -1.02
N HIS A 316 -16.45 -11.25 -1.20
CA HIS A 316 -17.45 -10.84 -0.22
C HIS A 316 -17.24 -11.53 1.14
N GLN A 317 -16.89 -12.83 1.15
CA GLN A 317 -16.57 -13.54 2.38
C GLN A 317 -15.34 -12.93 3.08
N ALA A 318 -14.27 -12.65 2.33
CA ALA A 318 -13.05 -12.02 2.87
C ALA A 318 -13.33 -10.58 3.36
N LEU A 319 -14.15 -9.81 2.64
CA LEU A 319 -14.59 -8.47 3.00
C LEU A 319 -15.36 -8.49 4.33
N THR A 320 -16.34 -9.37 4.48
CA THR A 320 -17.19 -9.38 5.69
C THR A 320 -16.44 -9.96 6.90
N GLN A 321 -15.83 -11.14 6.76
CA GLN A 321 -15.17 -11.83 7.87
C GLN A 321 -13.86 -11.17 8.31
N GLY A 322 -13.16 -10.49 7.39
CA GLY A 322 -11.90 -9.82 7.69
C GLY A 322 -12.03 -8.39 8.25
N SER A 323 -13.25 -7.88 8.43
CA SER A 323 -13.49 -6.50 8.88
C SER A 323 -12.74 -6.14 10.18
N VAL A 324 -12.79 -7.03 11.18
CA VAL A 324 -12.15 -6.80 12.48
C VAL A 324 -10.63 -6.89 12.40
N ILE A 325 -10.07 -7.87 11.67
CA ILE A 325 -8.62 -8.02 11.56
C ILE A 325 -8.00 -6.86 10.76
N ARG A 326 -8.68 -6.37 9.72
CA ARG A 326 -8.23 -5.18 8.97
C ARG A 326 -8.27 -3.91 9.82
N ALA A 327 -9.32 -3.73 10.61
CA ALA A 327 -9.37 -2.63 11.57
C ALA A 327 -8.22 -2.69 12.59
N ALA A 328 -7.87 -3.89 13.08
CA ALA A 328 -6.73 -4.08 13.97
C ALA A 328 -5.38 -3.79 13.28
N VAL A 329 -5.19 -4.25 12.04
CA VAL A 329 -4.02 -3.91 11.22
C VAL A 329 -3.92 -2.40 11.02
N GLY A 330 -5.06 -1.72 10.75
CA GLY A 330 -5.14 -0.26 10.69
C GLY A 330 -4.63 0.41 11.97
N TRP A 331 -5.02 -0.08 13.15
CA TRP A 331 -4.51 0.42 14.43
C TRP A 331 -3.00 0.19 14.63
N LEU A 332 -2.50 -0.97 14.22
CA LEU A 332 -1.07 -1.31 14.31
C LEU A 332 -0.20 -0.46 13.36
N MET A 333 -0.76 -0.02 12.23
CA MET A 333 -0.08 0.85 11.27
C MET A 333 -0.37 2.35 11.48
N ASP A 334 -1.32 2.72 12.35
CA ASP A 334 -1.63 4.13 12.60
C ASP A 334 -0.44 4.84 13.28
N ILE A 335 0.14 5.80 12.56
CA ILE A 335 1.24 6.64 13.04
C ILE A 335 0.76 7.96 13.65
N ARG A 336 -0.55 8.24 13.60
CA ARG A 336 -1.13 9.46 14.17
C ARG A 336 -1.08 9.39 15.68
N ASP A 337 -1.05 10.57 16.31
CA ASP A 337 -0.96 10.66 17.76
C ASP A 337 -2.14 9.92 18.43
N ASP A 338 -1.79 9.11 19.41
CA ASP A 338 -2.72 8.36 20.26
C ASP A 338 -2.05 8.16 21.62
N PRO A 339 -2.04 9.21 22.46
CA PRO A 339 -1.40 9.16 23.76
C PRO A 339 -1.87 7.94 24.56
N ALA A 340 -0.90 7.16 25.06
CA ALA A 340 -1.13 5.93 25.81
C ALA A 340 -2.00 4.86 25.10
N CYS A 341 -2.12 4.91 23.75
CA CYS A 341 -3.05 4.10 22.96
C CYS A 341 -4.52 4.22 23.37
N SER A 342 -4.95 5.39 23.85
CA SER A 342 -6.30 5.63 24.37
C SER A 342 -7.42 5.35 23.35
N ARG A 343 -7.25 5.78 22.09
CA ARG A 343 -8.23 5.58 21.02
C ARG A 343 -8.28 4.11 20.62
N MET A 344 -7.12 3.48 20.46
CA MET A 344 -7.02 2.03 20.21
C MET A 344 -7.65 1.20 21.33
N ARG A 345 -7.48 1.62 22.60
CA ARG A 345 -8.12 0.97 23.75
C ARG A 345 -9.62 1.07 23.70
N GLY A 346 -10.17 2.26 23.47
CA GLY A 346 -11.61 2.46 23.34
C GLY A 346 -12.21 1.58 22.25
N TRP A 347 -11.54 1.51 21.09
CA TRP A 347 -11.95 0.62 20.00
C TRP A 347 -11.87 -0.86 20.39
N THR A 348 -10.79 -1.28 21.04
CA THR A 348 -10.59 -2.68 21.48
C THR A 348 -11.70 -3.10 22.45
N GLN A 349 -12.00 -2.27 23.45
CA GLN A 349 -13.06 -2.54 24.44
C GLN A 349 -14.45 -2.58 23.82
N LYS A 350 -14.76 -1.67 22.90
CA LYS A 350 -16.04 -1.69 22.16
C LYS A 350 -16.17 -2.94 21.29
N THR A 351 -15.09 -3.37 20.66
CA THR A 351 -15.11 -4.47 19.68
C THR A 351 -15.10 -5.85 20.34
N PHE A 352 -14.35 -6.02 21.43
CA PHE A 352 -14.12 -7.32 22.05
C PHE A 352 -14.68 -7.45 23.48
N GLY A 353 -15.21 -6.37 24.04
CA GLY A 353 -15.58 -6.28 25.45
C GLY A 353 -14.37 -6.01 26.37
N PRO A 354 -14.61 -5.85 27.68
CA PRO A 354 -13.53 -5.70 28.65
C PRO A 354 -12.73 -7.00 28.79
N SER A 355 -11.40 -6.91 28.90
CA SER A 355 -10.57 -8.08 29.19
C SER A 355 -11.00 -8.76 30.50
N SER A 356 -11.44 -10.02 30.40
CA SER A 356 -11.72 -10.89 31.56
C SER A 356 -10.45 -11.44 32.22
N SER A 357 -9.29 -11.23 31.60
CA SER A 357 -7.98 -11.63 32.11
C SER A 357 -7.23 -10.44 32.72
N LYS A 358 -6.57 -10.64 33.87
CA LYS A 358 -5.52 -9.72 34.34
C LYS A 358 -4.55 -9.46 33.18
N PRO A 359 -4.07 -8.21 32.97
CA PRO A 359 -3.11 -7.94 31.92
C PRO A 359 -1.94 -8.92 32.07
N PRO A 360 -1.50 -9.59 30.99
CA PRO A 360 -0.35 -10.46 31.07
C PRO A 360 0.84 -9.65 31.59
N VAL A 361 1.65 -10.26 32.46
CA VAL A 361 2.96 -9.71 32.84
C VAL A 361 3.69 -9.39 31.54
N LEU A 362 4.10 -8.13 31.37
CA LEU A 362 4.87 -7.72 30.21
C LEU A 362 6.13 -8.59 30.19
N ASP A 363 6.34 -9.30 29.09
CA ASP A 363 7.59 -10.00 28.86
C ASP A 363 8.61 -8.96 28.39
N ASP A 364 9.33 -8.38 29.35
CA ASP A 364 10.34 -7.35 29.13
C ASP A 364 11.46 -7.82 28.16
N SER A 365 11.57 -9.13 27.90
CA SER A 365 12.48 -9.66 26.87
C SER A 365 12.08 -9.30 25.43
N GLN A 366 10.87 -8.78 25.20
CA GLN A 366 10.43 -8.32 23.87
C GLN A 366 10.64 -6.82 23.63
N CYS A 367 11.08 -6.09 24.66
CA CYS A 367 11.50 -4.69 24.58
C CYS A 367 13.02 -4.61 24.36
N HIS A 368 13.53 -5.18 23.27
CA HIS A 368 14.90 -4.90 22.86
C HIS A 368 14.96 -3.53 22.18
N ILE A 369 15.44 -2.54 22.92
CA ILE A 369 16.06 -1.34 22.36
C ILE A 369 17.47 -1.76 21.95
N SER A 370 17.74 -1.78 20.65
CA SER A 370 19.08 -1.95 20.09
C SER A 370 19.43 -0.74 19.27
#